data_AF-H9W5F3-F1
#
_entry.id   AF-H9W5F3-F1
#
_cell.length_a   1.000
_cell.length_b   1.000
_cell.length_c   1.000
_cell.angle_alpha   90.00
_cell.angle_beta   90.00
_cell.angle_gamma   90.00
#
_symmetry.space_group_name_H-M   'P 1'
#
loop_
_entity.id
_entity.type
_entity.pdbx_description
1 polymer ?
#
loop_
_entity_poly.entity_id
_entity_poly.type
_entity_poly.pdbx_seq_one_letter_code
_entity_poly.pdbx_strand_id
1 'polypeptide(L)'
;LNTFLEMEPKIMGYLESVGVGGGKPVWPVGPLIDFPRRDQTQRPRDAEILAWLDRQTPGSVVYVSFGTVSCLSPAQVTELALGLETSGKPFLWVLRSPESSSAEDWKADLLPEGYERRVQERCLIETRWAPQGLILTHEATGAFISHCGWN
;
A
#
# COMPACT_ATOMS: atom_id res chain seq x y z
N LEU A 1 -15.01 -3.99 18.06
CA LEU A 1 -13.82 -3.19 17.70
C LEU A 1 -12.95 -4.04 16.79
N ASN A 2 -12.46 -3.52 15.67
CA ASN A 2 -11.61 -4.28 14.75
C ASN A 2 -10.18 -4.36 15.29
N THR A 3 -9.98 -5.09 16.38
CA THR A 3 -8.68 -5.33 17.03
C THR A 3 -8.77 -6.66 17.78
N PHE A 4 -7.66 -7.14 18.35
CA PHE A 4 -7.61 -8.34 19.18
C PHE A 4 -6.81 -8.09 20.46
N LEU A 5 -7.04 -8.91 21.50
CA LEU A 5 -6.54 -8.64 22.85
C LEU A 5 -5.02 -8.58 22.91
N GLU A 6 -4.33 -9.43 22.16
CA GLU A 6 -2.87 -9.50 22.11
C GLU A 6 -2.25 -8.26 21.43
N MET A 7 -2.99 -7.57 20.56
CA MET A 7 -2.53 -6.35 19.88
C MET A 7 -2.58 -5.13 20.81
N GLU A 8 -3.70 -4.97 21.55
CA GLU A 8 -3.98 -3.76 22.31
C GLU A 8 -4.40 -4.03 23.77
N PRO A 9 -3.66 -4.83 24.56
CA PRO A 9 -4.13 -5.32 25.86
C PRO A 9 -4.37 -4.20 26.87
N LYS A 10 -3.50 -3.17 26.86
CA LYS A 10 -3.61 -2.01 27.77
C LYS A 10 -4.83 -1.15 27.46
N ILE A 11 -5.11 -0.95 26.16
CA ILE A 11 -6.25 -0.14 25.72
C ILE A 11 -7.55 -0.86 26.06
N MET A 12 -7.62 -2.18 25.85
CA MET A 12 -8.79 -2.97 26.20
C MET A 12 -9.09 -2.94 27.71
N GLY A 13 -8.07 -3.12 28.56
CA GLY A 13 -8.24 -3.01 30.01
C GLY A 13 -8.64 -1.59 30.46
N TYR A 14 -8.09 -0.56 29.81
CA TYR A 14 -8.50 0.82 30.07
C TYR A 14 -9.97 1.06 29.72
N LEU A 15 -10.41 0.67 28.53
CA LEU A 15 -11.79 0.85 28.05
C LEU A 15 -12.82 0.19 28.98
N GLU A 16 -12.49 -0.99 29.50
CA GLU A 16 -13.30 -1.69 30.50
C GLU A 16 -13.33 -0.91 31.82
N SER A 17 -12.18 -0.46 32.32
CA SER A 17 -12.08 0.26 33.60
C SER A 17 -12.86 1.57 33.66
N VAL A 18 -12.94 2.31 32.55
CA VAL A 18 -13.67 3.58 32.47
C VAL A 18 -15.14 3.39 32.05
N GLY A 19 -15.57 2.16 31.78
CA GLY A 19 -16.94 1.86 31.38
C GLY A 19 -17.36 2.55 30.08
N VAL A 20 -16.49 2.57 29.06
CA VAL A 20 -16.80 3.18 27.75
C VAL A 20 -18.11 2.60 27.19
N GLY A 21 -18.88 3.44 26.48
CA GLY A 21 -20.16 3.02 25.91
C GLY A 21 -21.30 2.92 26.92
N GLY A 22 -21.16 3.54 28.10
CA GLY A 22 -22.15 3.54 29.16
C GLY A 22 -22.17 2.23 29.96
N GLY A 23 -20.99 1.63 30.19
CA GLY A 23 -20.84 0.35 30.88
C GLY A 23 -21.17 -0.87 30.03
N LYS A 24 -21.28 -0.72 28.70
CA LYS A 24 -21.51 -1.84 27.78
C LYS A 24 -20.19 -2.59 27.51
N PRO A 25 -20.22 -3.93 27.36
CA PRO A 25 -19.02 -4.68 26.99
C PRO A 25 -18.43 -4.23 25.65
N VAL A 26 -17.10 -4.13 25.58
CA VAL A 26 -16.34 -3.85 24.36
C VAL A 26 -15.75 -5.14 23.83
N TRP A 27 -16.15 -5.55 22.62
CA TRP A 27 -15.72 -6.82 22.02
C TRP A 27 -14.61 -6.59 20.97
N PRO A 28 -13.38 -7.05 21.19
CA PRO A 28 -12.33 -7.08 20.17
C PRO A 28 -12.57 -8.29 19.26
N VAL A 29 -12.92 -8.05 18.00
CA VAL A 29 -13.36 -9.08 17.03
C VAL A 29 -12.50 -9.10 15.76
N GLY A 30 -11.36 -8.43 15.79
CA GLY A 30 -10.42 -8.37 14.68
C GLY A 30 -9.45 -9.56 14.63
N PRO A 31 -8.59 -9.62 13.61
CA PRO A 31 -8.56 -8.70 12.47
C PRO A 31 -9.67 -9.02 11.46
N LEU A 32 -10.54 -8.06 11.19
CA LEU A 32 -11.56 -8.11 10.15
C LEU A 32 -10.94 -7.54 8.87
N ILE A 33 -10.28 -8.42 8.11
CA ILE A 33 -9.61 -8.08 6.85
C ILE A 33 -10.31 -8.84 5.72
N ASP A 34 -10.44 -8.20 4.56
CA ASP A 34 -10.84 -8.89 3.34
C ASP A 34 -9.67 -9.73 2.83
N PHE A 35 -9.67 -11.02 3.14
CA PHE A 35 -8.62 -11.93 2.72
C PHE A 35 -8.69 -12.13 1.20
N PRO A 36 -7.61 -11.81 0.47
CA PRO A 36 -7.60 -11.98 -0.97
C PRO A 36 -7.68 -13.46 -1.30
N ARG A 37 -8.56 -13.83 -2.23
CA ARG A 37 -8.56 -15.18 -2.79
C ARG A 37 -7.83 -15.16 -4.12
N ARG A 38 -6.96 -16.15 -4.38
CA ARG A 38 -6.19 -16.22 -5.64
C ARG A 38 -7.07 -16.31 -6.90
N ASP A 39 -8.30 -16.77 -6.77
CA ASP A 39 -9.30 -16.77 -7.85
C ASP A 39 -9.88 -15.37 -8.15
N GLN A 40 -9.57 -14.34 -7.33
CA GLN A 40 -10.00 -12.96 -7.53
C GLN A 40 -9.06 -12.14 -8.43
N THR A 41 -8.17 -12.76 -9.21
CA THR A 41 -7.50 -12.05 -10.32
C THR A 41 -8.53 -11.74 -11.41
N GLN A 42 -9.35 -10.72 -11.17
CA GLN A 42 -10.50 -10.38 -12.00
C GLN A 42 -10.12 -9.55 -13.23
N ARG A 43 -8.93 -8.95 -13.24
CA ARG A 43 -8.45 -8.11 -14.35
C ARG A 43 -7.14 -8.63 -14.93
N PRO A 44 -6.94 -8.51 -16.26
CA PRO A 44 -5.66 -8.81 -16.90
C PRO A 44 -4.47 -8.09 -16.25
N ARG A 45 -4.65 -6.83 -15.83
CA ARG A 45 -3.60 -6.04 -15.17
C ARG A 45 -3.16 -6.63 -13.83
N ASP A 46 -4.08 -7.27 -13.11
CA ASP A 46 -3.77 -7.89 -11.81
C ASP A 46 -2.82 -9.09 -12.04
N ALA A 47 -3.02 -9.85 -13.12
CA ALA A 47 -2.13 -10.94 -13.52
C ALA A 47 -0.75 -10.45 -13.96
N GLU A 48 -0.66 -9.31 -14.67
CA GLU A 48 0.63 -8.70 -15.05
C GLU A 48 1.44 -8.24 -13.82
N ILE A 49 0.76 -7.63 -12.84
CA ILE A 49 1.36 -7.22 -11.57
C ILE A 49 1.92 -8.44 -10.84
N LEU A 50 1.13 -9.51 -10.72
CA LEU A 50 1.55 -10.74 -10.06
C LEU A 50 2.71 -11.42 -10.80
N ALA A 51 2.63 -11.51 -12.13
CA ALA A 51 3.71 -12.06 -12.94
C ALA A 51 5.02 -11.25 -12.80
N TRP A 52 4.92 -9.93 -12.57
CA TRP A 52 6.09 -9.11 -12.26
C TRP A 52 6.68 -9.44 -10.89
N LEU A 53 5.85 -9.65 -9.87
CA LEU A 53 6.26 -10.07 -8.53
C LEU A 53 6.87 -11.47 -8.52
N ASP A 54 6.34 -12.41 -9.31
CA ASP A 54 6.84 -13.79 -9.46
C ASP A 54 8.31 -13.84 -9.94
N ARG A 55 8.78 -12.79 -10.62
CA ARG A 55 10.17 -12.69 -11.11
C ARG A 55 11.14 -12.08 -10.10
N GLN A 56 10.65 -11.63 -8.95
CA GLN A 56 11.47 -10.97 -7.94
C GLN A 56 11.94 -11.97 -6.88
N THR A 57 13.07 -11.68 -6.26
CA THR A 57 13.56 -12.46 -5.11
C THR A 57 12.56 -12.35 -3.94
N PRO A 58 12.27 -13.45 -3.21
CA PRO A 58 11.44 -13.40 -2.01
C PRO A 58 11.89 -12.33 -1.00
N GLY A 59 10.93 -11.57 -0.46
CA GLY A 59 11.16 -10.50 0.51
C GLY A 59 11.97 -9.30 -0.01
N SER A 60 12.12 -9.12 -1.33
CA SER A 60 12.95 -8.05 -1.89
C SER A 60 12.20 -6.79 -2.30
N VAL A 61 10.88 -6.89 -2.55
CA VAL A 61 10.07 -5.81 -3.13
C VAL A 61 9.53 -4.88 -2.05
N VAL A 62 9.66 -3.58 -2.28
CA VAL A 62 8.97 -2.53 -1.52
C VAL A 62 7.65 -2.21 -2.19
N TYR A 63 6.54 -2.49 -1.52
CA TYR A 63 5.22 -2.04 -1.95
C TYR A 63 4.93 -0.64 -1.39
N VAL A 64 4.44 0.27 -2.23
CA VAL A 64 4.14 1.66 -1.86
C VAL A 64 2.72 2.00 -2.28
N SER A 65 1.86 2.30 -1.30
CA SER A 65 0.46 2.67 -1.53
C SER A 65 -0.09 3.52 -0.39
N PHE A 66 -0.63 4.68 -0.72
CA PHE A 66 -1.26 5.61 0.22
C PHE A 66 -2.80 5.49 0.22
N GLY A 67 -3.33 4.37 -0.27
CA GLY A 67 -4.76 4.11 -0.28
C GLY A 67 -5.54 4.98 -1.27
N THR A 68 -6.79 5.30 -0.93
CA THR A 68 -7.72 6.05 -1.78
C THR A 68 -7.91 7.49 -1.34
N VAL A 69 -7.61 7.82 -0.08
CA VAL A 69 -7.95 9.12 0.55
C VAL A 69 -6.74 10.05 0.65
N SER A 70 -5.53 9.51 0.59
CA SER A 70 -4.31 10.31 0.76
C SER A 70 -3.58 10.54 -0.57
N CYS A 71 -3.32 11.80 -0.86
CA CYS A 71 -2.51 12.24 -1.99
C CYS A 71 -1.25 12.94 -1.45
N LEU A 72 -0.09 12.61 -2.03
CA LEU A 72 1.17 13.31 -1.73
C LEU A 72 1.24 14.63 -2.51
N SER A 73 1.88 15.63 -1.92
CA SER A 73 2.22 16.84 -2.68
C SER A 73 3.26 16.51 -3.76
N PRO A 74 3.36 17.31 -4.85
CA PRO A 74 4.38 17.08 -5.88
C PRO A 74 5.80 16.98 -5.33
N ALA A 75 6.16 17.84 -4.36
CA ALA A 75 7.47 17.79 -3.71
C ALA A 75 7.68 16.47 -2.95
N GLN A 76 6.67 15.94 -2.26
CA GLN A 76 6.75 14.65 -1.58
C GLN A 76 6.86 13.48 -2.57
N VAL A 77 6.17 13.55 -3.72
CA VAL A 77 6.29 12.56 -4.79
C VAL A 77 7.72 12.54 -5.33
N THR A 78 8.32 13.71 -5.59
CA THR A 78 9.71 13.84 -6.03
C THR A 78 10.69 13.21 -5.05
N GLU A 79 10.61 13.55 -3.76
CA GLU A 79 11.52 13.00 -2.75
C GLU A 79 11.34 11.49 -2.57
N LEU A 80 10.10 10.99 -2.62
CA LEU A 80 9.82 9.56 -2.56
C LEU A 80 10.40 8.83 -3.78
N ALA A 81 10.24 9.40 -4.98
CA ALA A 81 10.82 8.85 -6.20
C ALA A 81 12.35 8.75 -6.08
N LEU A 82 13.01 9.84 -5.69
CA LEU A 82 14.47 9.85 -5.51
C LEU A 82 14.94 8.87 -4.42
N GLY A 83 14.18 8.73 -3.33
CA GLY A 83 14.46 7.75 -2.28
C GLY A 83 14.34 6.30 -2.77
N LEU A 84 13.29 5.97 -3.51
CA LEU A 84 13.10 4.64 -4.11
C LEU A 84 14.19 4.33 -5.15
N GLU A 85 14.56 5.31 -5.97
CA GLU A 85 15.69 5.21 -6.89
C GLU A 85 16.99 4.93 -6.12
N THR A 86 17.32 5.75 -5.13
CA THR A 86 18.59 5.62 -4.39
C THR A 86 18.66 4.32 -3.58
N SER A 87 17.52 3.78 -3.14
CA SER A 87 17.48 2.52 -2.37
C SER A 87 18.04 1.30 -3.12
N GLY A 88 18.06 1.34 -4.45
CA GLY A 88 18.45 0.21 -5.29
C GLY A 88 17.52 -1.01 -5.19
N LYS A 89 16.43 -0.94 -4.42
CA LYS A 89 15.49 -2.06 -4.23
C LYS A 89 14.46 -2.11 -5.37
N PRO A 90 13.94 -3.30 -5.72
CA PRO A 90 12.74 -3.40 -6.52
C PRO A 90 11.55 -2.80 -5.79
N PHE A 91 10.66 -2.12 -6.50
CA PHE A 91 9.47 -1.54 -5.89
C PHE A 91 8.24 -1.57 -6.80
N LEU A 92 7.08 -1.72 -6.17
CA LEU A 92 5.78 -1.55 -6.80
C LEU A 92 5.11 -0.34 -6.17
N TRP A 93 4.85 0.69 -6.96
CA TRP A 93 4.29 1.95 -6.48
C TRP A 93 2.94 2.25 -7.12
N VAL A 94 1.89 2.34 -6.29
CA VAL A 94 0.59 2.89 -6.68
C VAL A 94 0.65 4.42 -6.58
N LEU A 95 0.92 5.08 -7.70
CA LEU A 95 1.02 6.54 -7.79
C LEU A 95 -0.35 7.12 -8.15
N ARG A 96 -0.87 8.04 -7.33
CA ARG A 96 -2.17 8.68 -7.54
C ARG A 96 -2.03 10.03 -8.25
N SER A 97 -2.99 10.34 -9.12
CA SER A 97 -3.10 11.66 -9.75
C SER A 97 -3.45 12.70 -8.68
N PRO A 98 -2.88 13.91 -8.74
CA PRO A 98 -3.37 15.05 -7.98
C PRO A 98 -4.83 15.34 -8.35
N GLU A 99 -5.65 15.71 -7.38
CA GLU A 99 -7.09 15.98 -7.56
C GLU A 99 -7.40 17.03 -8.64
N SER A 100 -6.44 17.88 -8.99
CA SER A 100 -6.57 18.97 -9.97
C SER A 100 -6.14 18.62 -11.40
N SER A 101 -5.68 17.39 -11.67
CA SER A 101 -5.14 17.02 -12.98
C SER A 101 -6.14 16.26 -13.84
N SER A 102 -6.56 16.87 -14.95
CA SER A 102 -7.32 16.22 -16.04
C SER A 102 -6.45 15.74 -17.20
N ALA A 103 -5.13 15.97 -17.14
CA ALA A 103 -4.20 15.64 -18.21
C ALA A 103 -3.88 14.13 -18.22
N GLU A 104 -3.77 13.53 -19.40
CA GLU A 104 -3.47 12.09 -19.53
C GLU A 104 -2.03 11.74 -19.06
N ASP A 105 -1.10 12.70 -19.12
CA ASP A 105 0.33 12.50 -18.86
C ASP A 105 0.85 13.16 -17.56
N TRP A 106 -0.02 13.41 -16.58
CA TRP A 106 0.32 14.07 -15.30
C TRP A 106 1.49 13.45 -14.54
N LYS A 107 1.81 12.17 -14.80
CA LYS A 107 2.99 11.51 -14.24
C LYS A 107 4.29 12.17 -14.66
N ALA A 108 4.40 12.58 -15.93
CA ALA A 108 5.61 13.19 -16.47
C ALA A 108 5.92 14.52 -15.77
N ASP A 109 4.89 15.24 -15.33
CA ASP A 109 5.03 16.50 -14.60
C ASP A 109 5.36 16.31 -13.11
N LEU A 110 5.11 15.11 -12.55
CA LEU A 110 5.34 14.82 -11.13
C LEU A 110 6.62 14.05 -10.85
N LEU A 111 7.03 13.18 -11.75
CA LEU A 111 8.24 12.37 -11.57
C LEU A 111 9.46 13.16 -12.05
N PRO A 112 10.63 12.97 -11.43
CA PRO A 112 11.86 13.58 -11.91
C PRO A 112 12.11 13.26 -13.38
N GLU A 113 12.70 14.20 -14.12
CA GLU A 113 12.98 14.01 -15.55
C GLU A 113 13.77 12.70 -15.79
N GLY A 114 13.28 11.85 -16.68
CA GLY A 114 13.91 10.57 -17.02
C GLY A 114 13.82 9.48 -15.96
N TYR A 115 13.06 9.69 -14.87
CA TYR A 115 12.93 8.74 -13.75
C TYR A 115 12.54 7.33 -14.20
N GLU A 116 11.43 7.19 -14.95
CA GLU A 116 10.94 5.88 -15.38
C GLU A 116 12.01 5.09 -16.16
N ARG A 117 12.81 5.75 -17.00
CA ARG A 117 13.93 5.11 -17.72
C ARG A 117 15.01 4.59 -16.77
N ARG A 118 15.33 5.34 -15.71
CA ARG A 118 16.37 4.95 -14.74
C ARG A 118 15.96 3.78 -13.84
N VAL A 119 14.66 3.61 -13.60
CA VAL A 119 14.13 2.55 -12.72
C VAL A 119 13.44 1.39 -13.44
N GLN A 120 13.26 1.46 -14.77
CA GLN A 120 12.45 0.55 -15.58
C GLN A 120 12.67 -0.95 -15.34
N GLU A 121 13.90 -1.37 -15.04
CA GLU A 121 14.23 -2.79 -14.87
C GLU A 121 13.76 -3.36 -13.52
N ARG A 122 13.49 -2.51 -12.54
CA ARG A 122 13.22 -2.89 -11.15
C ARG A 122 12.00 -2.23 -10.54
N CYS A 123 11.20 -1.52 -11.33
CA CYS A 123 9.98 -0.89 -10.85
C CYS A 123 8.74 -1.32 -11.61
N LEU A 124 7.61 -1.29 -10.92
CA LEU A 124 6.28 -1.27 -11.52
C LEU A 124 5.50 -0.09 -10.93
N ILE A 125 5.07 0.85 -11.78
CA ILE A 125 4.28 2.03 -11.36
C ILE A 125 2.84 1.86 -11.87
N GLU A 126 1.90 1.77 -10.94
CA GLU A 126 0.46 1.64 -11.22
C GLU A 126 -0.27 2.95 -10.91
N THR A 127 -1.09 3.46 -11.83
CA THR A 127 -1.77 4.75 -11.65
C THR A 127 -3.24 4.66 -11.26
N ARG A 128 -3.85 3.49 -11.46
CA ARG A 128 -5.31 3.31 -11.31
C ARG A 128 -5.65 2.49 -10.08
N TRP A 129 -5.21 1.24 -10.06
CA TRP A 129 -5.54 0.29 -9.01
C TRP A 129 -4.54 -0.86 -9.04
N ALA A 130 -4.24 -1.43 -7.88
CA ALA A 130 -3.42 -2.62 -7.75
C ALA A 130 -4.04 -3.58 -6.71
N PRO A 131 -3.87 -4.91 -6.85
CA PRO A 131 -4.49 -5.89 -5.96
C PRO A 131 -3.76 -5.96 -4.62
N GLN A 132 -3.99 -4.96 -3.76
CA GLN A 132 -3.25 -4.78 -2.50
C GLN A 132 -3.17 -6.05 -1.66
N GLY A 133 -4.29 -6.76 -1.46
CA GLY A 133 -4.28 -8.02 -0.71
C GLY A 133 -3.35 -9.07 -1.35
N LEU A 134 -3.43 -9.27 -2.66
CA LEU A 134 -2.58 -10.25 -3.36
C LEU A 134 -1.09 -9.82 -3.34
N ILE A 135 -0.81 -8.51 -3.44
CA ILE A 135 0.56 -7.97 -3.35
C ILE A 135 1.13 -8.20 -1.94
N LEU A 136 0.37 -7.85 -0.89
CA LEU A 136 0.82 -7.97 0.50
C LEU A 136 1.03 -9.43 0.95
N THR A 137 0.32 -10.38 0.33
CA THR A 137 0.46 -11.82 0.60
C THR A 137 1.47 -12.51 -0.33
N HIS A 138 2.06 -11.78 -1.29
CA HIS A 138 3.05 -12.33 -2.22
C HIS A 138 4.41 -12.50 -1.55
N GLU A 139 5.10 -13.62 -1.80
CA GLU A 139 6.39 -13.94 -1.16
C GLU A 139 7.50 -12.93 -1.49
N ALA A 140 7.45 -12.31 -2.66
CA ALA A 140 8.37 -11.25 -3.08
C ALA A 140 8.27 -9.97 -2.23
N THR A 141 7.12 -9.70 -1.61
CA THR A 141 6.88 -8.46 -0.87
C THR A 141 7.59 -8.50 0.48
N GLY A 142 8.55 -7.59 0.66
CA GLY A 142 9.36 -7.50 1.89
C GLY A 142 9.01 -6.30 2.79
N ALA A 143 8.45 -5.24 2.22
CA ALA A 143 8.08 -4.03 2.96
C ALA A 143 6.84 -3.35 2.39
N PHE A 144 6.12 -2.63 3.23
CA PHE A 144 4.97 -1.82 2.84
C PHE A 144 5.11 -0.38 3.37
N ILE A 145 5.20 0.58 2.45
CA ILE A 145 5.07 2.01 2.75
C ILE A 145 3.58 2.38 2.61
N SER A 146 2.95 2.68 3.75
CA SER A 146 1.51 2.89 3.87
C SER A 146 1.20 4.25 4.51
N HIS A 147 -0.02 4.73 4.29
CA HIS A 147 -0.62 5.83 5.04
C HIS A 147 -1.16 5.41 6.43
N CYS A 148 -1.00 4.12 6.79
CA CYS A 148 -1.43 3.54 8.07
C CYS A 148 -2.95 3.61 8.32
N GLY A 149 -3.75 3.61 7.24
CA GLY A 149 -5.16 3.27 7.35
C GLY A 149 -5.33 1.89 7.99
N TRP A 150 -6.38 1.71 8.79
CA TRP A 150 -6.55 0.52 9.63
C TRP A 150 -6.94 -0.76 8.86
N ASN A 151 -7.33 -0.63 7.59
CA ASN A 151 -7.82 -1.72 6.75
C ASN A 151 -6.70 -2.46 6.01
#